data_AF-A0A9X2YR76-F1
#
_entry.id   AF-A0A9X2YR76-F1
#
_cell.length_a   1.000
_cell.length_b   1.000
_cell.length_c   1.000
_cell.angle_alpha   90.00
_cell.angle_beta   90.00
_cell.angle_gamma   90.00
#
_symmetry.space_group_name_H-M   'P 1'
#
loop_
_entity.id
_entity.type
_entity.pdbx_description
1 polymer ?
#
loop_
_entity_poly.entity_id
_entity_poly.type
_entity_poly.pdbx_seq_one_letter_code
_entity_poly.pdbx_strand_id
1 'polypeptide(L)'
;MTATRSMLRRPALAGAAVLALVFAGADQLATAAPSSDAQGFVDSTARCSAPDTAVAFGRTDSSRVAICESPDGELEYRGVRVRDGAKLILSATRSGDDFVAESGDAAYTVSPSALMVSIEEKIVRDEPMVEYHGPDSAEAESSPTPSKPLPPPLPAEVGGGS
;
A
#
# COMPACT_ATOMS: atom_id res chain seq x y z
N MET A 1 49.08 1.90 -50.14
CA MET A 1 50.48 1.57 -49.83
C MET A 1 50.55 1.52 -48.30
N THR A 2 50.81 0.44 -47.58
CA THR A 2 51.59 -0.78 -47.86
C THR A 2 51.14 -1.84 -46.84
N ALA A 3 50.86 -3.05 -47.32
CA ALA A 3 50.60 -4.23 -46.49
C ALA A 3 51.92 -4.90 -46.11
N THR A 4 52.08 -5.49 -44.92
CA THR A 4 53.07 -6.56 -44.66
C THR A 4 52.71 -7.41 -43.42
N ARG A 5 52.32 -8.66 -43.73
CA ARG A 5 52.65 -9.98 -43.13
C ARG A 5 52.40 -10.21 -41.62
N SER A 6 51.49 -11.10 -41.22
CA SER A 6 51.38 -12.57 -41.44
C SER A 6 52.14 -13.41 -40.38
N MET A 7 51.35 -13.90 -39.42
CA MET A 7 51.23 -15.29 -38.91
C MET A 7 52.46 -16.13 -38.47
N LEU A 8 52.41 -16.70 -37.26
CA LEU A 8 52.24 -18.15 -36.90
C LEU A 8 52.57 -18.38 -35.39
N ARG A 9 51.59 -18.80 -34.55
CA ARG A 9 51.27 -20.18 -34.04
C ARG A 9 52.20 -20.71 -32.92
N ARG A 10 51.71 -20.80 -31.66
CA ARG A 10 51.12 -21.94 -30.89
C ARG A 10 52.18 -22.80 -30.15
N PRO A 11 51.97 -23.23 -28.87
CA PRO A 11 51.04 -24.32 -28.56
C PRO A 11 50.26 -24.21 -27.22
N ALA A 12 49.34 -25.17 -27.06
CA ALA A 12 48.39 -25.34 -25.97
C ALA A 12 48.92 -26.19 -24.81
N LEU A 13 48.39 -25.99 -23.61
CA LEU A 13 48.24 -27.03 -22.60
C LEU A 13 46.86 -26.94 -21.95
N ALA A 14 46.22 -28.10 -21.88
CA ALA A 14 44.90 -28.35 -21.34
C ALA A 14 44.89 -28.23 -19.80
N GLY A 15 43.85 -27.60 -19.27
CA GLY A 15 43.57 -27.51 -17.83
C GLY A 15 42.14 -27.98 -17.55
N ALA A 16 42.01 -28.79 -16.51
CA ALA A 16 40.88 -29.64 -16.13
C ALA A 16 39.52 -28.94 -15.88
N ALA A 17 38.48 -29.78 -15.91
CA ALA A 17 37.07 -29.50 -15.70
C ALA A 17 36.71 -28.91 -14.33
N VAL A 18 35.68 -28.04 -14.31
CA VAL A 18 34.72 -27.92 -13.20
C VAL A 18 33.32 -27.76 -13.81
N LEU A 19 32.43 -28.71 -13.55
CA LEU A 19 30.98 -28.52 -13.69
C LEU A 19 30.52 -27.54 -12.61
N ALA A 20 29.84 -26.46 -13.02
CA ALA A 20 28.88 -25.78 -12.16
C ALA A 20 27.74 -25.25 -13.04
N LEU A 21 26.71 -26.09 -13.25
CA LEU A 21 25.38 -25.61 -13.53
C LEU A 21 24.80 -25.12 -12.20
N VAL A 22 24.83 -23.81 -11.97
CA VAL A 22 23.86 -23.19 -11.07
C VAL A 22 23.31 -21.97 -11.80
N PHE A 23 22.05 -22.10 -12.21
CA PHE A 23 21.21 -21.00 -12.62
C PHE A 23 21.16 -19.99 -11.47
N ALA A 24 21.97 -18.94 -11.52
CA ALA A 24 21.63 -17.71 -10.83
C ALA A 24 20.66 -16.96 -11.74
N GLY A 25 19.44 -17.49 -11.85
CA GLY A 25 18.30 -16.62 -12.03
C GLY A 25 18.36 -15.69 -10.83
N ALA A 26 18.77 -14.44 -11.07
CA ALA A 26 18.30 -13.39 -10.21
C ALA A 26 16.79 -13.38 -10.44
N ASP A 27 16.07 -14.20 -9.68
CA ASP A 27 14.77 -13.81 -9.18
C ASP A 27 15.05 -12.48 -8.48
N GLN A 28 15.01 -11.40 -9.26
CA GLN A 28 14.73 -10.09 -8.75
C GLN A 28 13.35 -10.27 -8.14
N LEU A 29 13.35 -10.66 -6.86
CA LEU A 29 12.29 -10.34 -5.94
C LEU A 29 12.16 -8.82 -6.06
N ALA A 30 11.35 -8.39 -7.01
CA ALA A 30 10.88 -7.03 -7.09
C ALA A 30 10.13 -6.85 -5.79
N THR A 31 10.82 -6.32 -4.78
CA THR A 31 10.14 -5.83 -3.60
C THR A 31 9.25 -4.72 -4.13
N ALA A 32 7.94 -4.99 -4.17
CA ALA A 32 6.99 -3.98 -4.57
C ALA A 32 7.22 -2.81 -3.62
N ALA A 33 7.43 -1.61 -4.18
CA ALA A 33 7.50 -0.42 -3.36
C ALA A 33 6.26 -0.36 -2.47
N PRO A 34 6.39 0.11 -1.22
CA PRO A 34 5.25 0.16 -0.33
C PRO A 34 4.16 1.05 -0.92
N SER A 35 2.91 0.62 -0.81
CA SER A 35 1.76 1.40 -1.30
C SER A 35 1.54 2.68 -0.50
N SER A 36 2.09 2.75 0.73
CA SER A 36 2.02 3.87 1.65
C SER A 36 3.32 4.07 2.42
N ASP A 37 3.52 5.28 2.94
CA ASP A 37 4.59 5.62 3.87
C ASP A 37 4.08 6.57 4.97
N ALA A 38 4.97 7.19 5.75
CA ALA A 38 4.62 8.09 6.84
C ALA A 38 3.82 9.34 6.39
N GLN A 39 3.73 9.63 5.09
CA GLN A 39 2.90 10.71 4.55
C GLN A 39 1.60 10.19 3.89
N GLY A 40 1.32 8.89 3.97
CA GLY A 40 0.14 8.24 3.39
C GLY A 40 0.46 7.53 2.07
N PHE A 41 -0.54 7.35 1.21
CA PHE A 41 -0.38 6.65 -0.08
C PHE A 41 0.63 7.35 -1.00
N VAL A 42 1.65 6.61 -1.45
CA VAL A 42 2.75 7.13 -2.29
C VAL A 42 2.25 7.64 -3.65
N ASP A 43 1.22 6.99 -4.20
CA ASP A 43 0.59 7.30 -5.49
C ASP A 43 -0.60 8.30 -5.38
N SER A 44 -0.75 8.98 -4.24
CA SER A 44 -1.89 9.86 -3.99
C SER A 44 -1.50 11.33 -3.96
N THR A 45 -2.26 12.16 -4.66
CA THR A 45 -2.15 13.62 -4.52
C THR A 45 -2.73 14.17 -3.22
N ALA A 46 -3.43 13.34 -2.44
CA ALA A 46 -3.85 13.67 -1.07
C ALA A 46 -2.70 13.53 -0.06
N ARG A 47 -1.61 12.84 -0.42
CA ARG A 47 -0.45 12.54 0.44
C ARG A 47 0.09 13.79 1.15
N CYS A 48 0.38 13.66 2.45
CA CYS A 48 0.94 14.73 3.26
C CYS A 48 2.29 15.22 2.72
N SER A 49 2.60 16.48 3.00
CA SER A 49 3.90 17.06 2.64
C SER A 49 4.81 16.97 3.86
N ALA A 50 6.03 16.46 3.70
CA ALA A 50 7.00 16.50 4.79
C ALA A 50 7.22 17.97 5.24
N PRO A 51 7.31 18.24 6.55
CA PRO A 51 7.55 17.29 7.64
C PRO A 51 6.30 16.60 8.21
N ASP A 52 5.10 16.90 7.72
CA ASP A 52 3.85 16.39 8.27
C ASP A 52 3.72 14.88 8.06
N THR A 53 3.06 14.22 9.00
CA THR A 53 2.80 12.78 8.95
C THR A 53 1.32 12.49 8.79
N ALA A 54 0.98 11.42 8.09
CA ALA A 54 -0.42 11.00 7.94
C ALA A 54 -0.86 10.21 9.18
N VAL A 55 -1.73 10.80 10.00
CA VAL A 55 -2.33 10.13 11.17
C VAL A 55 -3.55 9.29 10.78
N ALA A 56 -4.17 9.61 9.65
CA ALA A 56 -5.17 8.78 9.00
C ALA A 56 -5.15 9.01 7.48
N PHE A 57 -5.39 7.99 6.67
CA PHE A 57 -5.56 8.13 5.22
C PHE A 57 -6.36 6.96 4.64
N GLY A 58 -7.10 7.23 3.56
CA GLY A 58 -8.04 6.25 3.01
C GLY A 58 -8.32 6.42 1.52
N ARG A 59 -8.87 5.36 0.93
CA ARG A 59 -9.38 5.31 -0.44
C ARG A 59 -10.84 4.96 -0.40
N THR A 60 -11.61 5.62 -1.25
CA THR A 60 -12.96 5.22 -1.64
C THR A 60 -12.96 4.96 -3.15
N ASP A 61 -14.09 4.53 -3.71
CA ASP A 61 -14.23 4.39 -5.16
C ASP A 61 -14.05 5.71 -5.91
N SER A 62 -14.23 6.84 -5.23
CA SER A 62 -14.34 8.15 -5.87
C SER A 62 -13.49 9.26 -5.27
N SER A 63 -12.80 8.99 -4.16
CA SER A 63 -11.98 9.94 -3.43
C SER A 63 -10.76 9.27 -2.81
N ARG A 64 -9.72 10.09 -2.59
CA ARG A 64 -8.54 9.76 -1.76
C ARG A 64 -8.43 10.82 -0.68
N VAL A 65 -8.16 10.42 0.55
CA VAL A 65 -8.07 11.35 1.69
C VAL A 65 -6.83 11.08 2.54
N ALA A 66 -6.31 12.13 3.16
CA ALA A 66 -5.33 12.05 4.23
C ALA A 66 -5.64 13.12 5.30
N ILE A 67 -5.38 12.77 6.54
CA ILE A 67 -5.30 13.69 7.69
C ILE A 67 -3.84 13.79 8.05
N CYS A 68 -3.29 14.98 7.85
CA CYS A 68 -1.89 15.28 8.08
C CYS A 68 -1.75 15.98 9.43
N GLU A 69 -0.83 15.52 10.26
CA GLU A 69 -0.44 16.16 11.50
C GLU A 69 0.92 16.81 11.32
N SER A 70 0.98 18.12 11.55
CA SER A 70 2.23 18.86 11.60
C SER A 70 3.04 18.53 12.87
N PRO A 71 4.34 18.82 12.92
CA PRO A 71 5.13 18.65 14.14
C PRO A 71 4.60 19.40 15.37
N ASP A 72 3.78 20.44 15.17
CA ASP A 72 3.15 21.23 16.22
C ASP A 72 1.78 20.66 16.67
N GLY A 73 1.31 19.57 16.04
CA GLY A 73 0.05 18.90 16.36
C GLY A 73 -1.18 19.43 15.61
N GLU A 74 -1.00 20.41 14.72
CA GLU A 74 -2.09 20.92 13.88
C GLU A 74 -2.50 19.89 12.82
N LEU A 75 -3.82 19.69 12.67
CA LEU A 75 -4.38 18.73 11.72
C LEU A 75 -4.86 19.42 10.43
N GLU A 76 -4.49 18.85 9.29
CA GLU A 76 -4.90 19.26 7.96
C GLU A 76 -5.61 18.10 7.24
N TYR A 77 -6.83 18.33 6.78
CA TYR A 77 -7.51 17.44 5.84
C TYR A 77 -7.02 17.72 4.42
N ARG A 78 -6.71 16.66 3.68
CA ARG A 78 -6.38 16.70 2.26
C ARG A 78 -7.24 15.69 1.51
N GLY A 79 -8.16 16.18 0.71
CA GLY A 79 -9.06 15.38 -0.12
C GLY A 79 -8.76 15.55 -1.60
N VAL A 80 -8.81 14.46 -2.36
CA VAL A 80 -8.73 14.49 -3.82
C VAL A 80 -9.83 13.64 -4.44
N ARG A 81 -10.57 14.24 -5.36
CA ARG A 81 -11.57 13.52 -6.15
C ARG A 81 -10.90 12.73 -7.28
N VAL A 82 -11.18 11.44 -7.37
CA VAL A 82 -10.52 10.54 -8.34
C VAL A 82 -10.86 10.89 -9.78
N ARG A 83 -12.10 11.33 -10.05
CA ARG A 83 -12.61 11.58 -11.40
C ARG A 83 -11.82 12.67 -12.16
N ASP A 84 -11.43 13.73 -11.47
CA ASP A 84 -10.85 14.93 -12.10
C ASP A 84 -9.59 15.45 -11.39
N GLY A 85 -9.16 14.80 -10.30
CA GLY A 85 -7.99 15.19 -9.54
C GLY A 85 -8.17 16.50 -8.75
N ALA A 86 -9.40 17.00 -8.62
CA ALA A 86 -9.65 18.22 -7.85
C ALA A 86 -9.26 18.02 -6.39
N LYS A 87 -8.50 18.97 -5.85
CA LYS A 87 -7.95 18.93 -4.49
C LYS A 87 -8.70 19.88 -3.58
N LEU A 88 -8.84 19.47 -2.32
CA LEU A 88 -9.35 20.27 -1.23
C LEU A 88 -8.40 20.11 -0.04
N ILE A 89 -7.98 21.22 0.55
CA ILE A 89 -7.09 21.26 1.70
C ILE A 89 -7.72 22.19 2.73
N LEU A 90 -7.92 21.71 3.95
CA LEU A 90 -8.64 22.40 5.01
C LEU A 90 -8.00 22.08 6.36
N SER A 91 -8.14 22.96 7.34
CA SER A 91 -7.90 22.59 8.74
C SER A 91 -8.87 21.50 9.15
N ALA A 92 -8.40 20.56 9.97
CA ALA A 92 -9.18 19.46 10.51
C ALA A 92 -9.17 19.47 12.03
N THR A 93 -10.15 18.80 12.62
CA THR A 93 -10.25 18.57 14.05
C THR A 93 -10.54 17.10 14.29
N ARG A 94 -10.05 16.57 15.42
CA ARG A 94 -10.35 15.21 15.83
C ARG A 94 -11.64 15.16 16.63
N SER A 95 -12.50 14.19 16.30
CA SER A 95 -13.78 13.96 16.97
C SER A 95 -13.93 12.46 17.27
N GLY A 96 -13.41 12.03 18.42
CA GLY A 96 -13.29 10.60 18.75
C GLY A 96 -12.30 9.91 17.81
N ASP A 97 -12.77 8.89 17.11
CA ASP A 97 -11.99 8.13 16.11
C ASP A 97 -12.05 8.76 14.71
N ASP A 98 -12.92 9.77 14.54
CA ASP A 98 -13.14 10.46 13.29
C ASP A 98 -12.38 11.78 13.22
N PHE A 99 -12.28 12.33 12.01
CA PHE A 99 -11.71 13.64 11.75
C PHE A 99 -12.69 14.47 10.94
N VAL A 100 -12.88 15.73 11.32
CA VAL A 100 -13.84 16.65 10.69
C VAL A 100 -13.10 17.86 10.15
N ALA A 101 -13.33 18.18 8.88
CA ALA A 101 -12.89 19.41 8.25
C ALA A 101 -14.08 20.18 7.70
N GLU A 102 -14.10 21.50 7.88
CA GLU A 102 -15.23 22.36 7.53
C GLU A 102 -14.85 23.38 6.45
N SER A 103 -15.79 23.67 5.55
CA SER A 103 -15.65 24.68 4.50
C SER A 103 -17.00 25.33 4.22
N GLY A 104 -17.28 26.48 4.85
CA GLY A 104 -18.59 27.10 4.80
C GLY A 104 -19.63 26.17 5.42
N ASP A 105 -20.72 25.89 4.70
CA ASP A 105 -21.80 25.02 5.19
C ASP A 105 -21.53 23.52 4.97
N ALA A 106 -20.36 23.16 4.42
CA ALA A 106 -19.98 21.78 4.16
C ALA A 106 -19.03 21.23 5.21
N ALA A 107 -19.26 19.99 5.66
CA ALA A 107 -18.35 19.26 6.52
C ALA A 107 -17.92 17.93 5.86
N TYR A 108 -16.64 17.59 6.06
CA TYR A 108 -16.00 16.39 5.56
C TYR A 108 -15.57 15.56 6.76
N THR A 109 -16.27 14.46 7.01
CA THR A 109 -15.97 13.54 8.12
C THR A 109 -15.25 12.32 7.56
N VAL A 110 -14.02 12.11 8.01
CA VAL A 110 -13.21 10.93 7.71
C VAL A 110 -13.30 9.98 8.89
N SER A 111 -13.87 8.80 8.66
CA SER A 111 -13.91 7.70 9.62
C SER A 111 -13.23 6.46 9.04
N PRO A 112 -12.97 5.42 9.86
CA PRO A 112 -12.47 4.14 9.35
C PRO A 112 -13.39 3.47 8.33
N SER A 113 -14.69 3.76 8.35
CA SER A 113 -15.70 3.12 7.50
C SER A 113 -16.08 3.92 6.25
N ALA A 114 -16.02 5.26 6.30
CA ALA A 114 -16.46 6.10 5.20
C ALA A 114 -15.82 7.51 5.20
N LEU A 115 -15.81 8.13 4.02
CA LEU A 115 -15.75 9.58 3.87
C LEU A 115 -17.19 10.09 3.71
N MET A 116 -17.67 10.82 4.71
CA MET A 116 -18.98 11.45 4.66
C MET A 116 -18.82 12.94 4.35
N VAL A 117 -19.66 13.44 3.44
CA VAL A 117 -19.77 14.87 3.14
C VAL A 117 -21.19 15.32 3.44
N SER A 118 -21.32 16.31 4.30
CA SER A 118 -22.59 16.95 4.64
C SER A 118 -22.62 18.40 4.18
N ILE A 119 -23.83 18.91 3.91
CA ILE A 119 -24.12 20.33 3.69
C ILE A 119 -25.29 20.67 4.60
N GLU A 120 -25.18 21.72 5.42
CA GLU A 120 -26.21 22.07 6.41
C GLU A 120 -26.61 20.84 7.26
N GLU A 121 -25.60 20.08 7.73
CA GLU A 121 -25.74 18.84 8.52
C GLU A 121 -26.41 17.65 7.80
N LYS A 122 -26.90 17.83 6.57
CA LYS A 122 -27.45 16.76 5.76
C LYS A 122 -26.35 16.06 4.97
N ILE A 123 -26.22 14.75 5.14
CA ILE A 123 -25.29 13.93 4.34
C ILE A 123 -25.72 13.99 2.87
N VAL A 124 -24.86 14.59 2.04
CA VAL A 124 -25.04 14.67 0.58
C VAL A 124 -24.21 13.61 -0.15
N ARG A 125 -23.20 13.06 0.53
CA ARG A 125 -22.38 11.98 0.01
C ARG A 125 -21.88 11.10 1.14
N ASP A 126 -22.01 9.80 0.93
CA ASP A 126 -21.49 8.77 1.82
C ASP A 126 -20.64 7.84 0.94
N GLU A 127 -19.32 7.86 1.15
CA GLU A 127 -18.37 7.10 0.36
C GLU A 127 -17.68 6.05 1.25
N PRO A 128 -18.03 4.76 1.12
CA PRO A 128 -17.38 3.71 1.89
C PRO A 128 -15.87 3.67 1.64
N MET A 129 -15.10 3.47 2.71
CA MET A 129 -13.67 3.20 2.61
C MET A 129 -13.46 1.81 2.03
N VAL A 130 -12.68 1.72 0.96
CA VAL A 130 -12.17 0.44 0.43
C VAL A 130 -10.81 0.09 1.03
N GLU A 131 -10.11 1.09 1.55
CA GLU A 131 -8.86 0.95 2.29
C GLU A 131 -8.74 2.13 3.27
N TYR A 132 -8.34 1.84 4.50
CA TYR A 132 -8.14 2.84 5.55
C TYR A 132 -6.95 2.47 6.43
N HIS A 133 -6.13 3.47 6.70
CA HIS A 133 -4.98 3.40 7.61
C HIS A 133 -5.16 4.52 8.63
N GLY A 134 -5.19 4.19 9.92
CA GLY A 134 -5.34 5.15 11.00
C GLY A 134 -4.80 4.61 12.32
N PRO A 135 -5.09 5.29 13.44
CA PRO A 135 -4.55 4.97 14.77
C PRO A 135 -4.81 3.51 15.20
N ASP A 136 -5.92 2.90 14.77
CA ASP A 136 -6.28 1.51 15.09
C ASP A 136 -5.81 0.49 14.03
N SER A 137 -5.29 0.94 12.88
CA SER A 137 -4.88 0.06 11.77
C SER A 137 -3.53 -0.63 12.02
N ALA A 138 -2.68 -0.07 12.89
CA ALA A 138 -1.38 -0.66 13.23
C ALA A 138 -1.50 -1.99 14.01
N GLU A 139 -2.66 -2.29 14.59
CA GLU A 139 -2.92 -3.55 15.30
C GLU A 139 -3.33 -4.69 14.36
N ALA A 140 -3.71 -4.39 13.11
CA ALA A 140 -4.19 -5.38 12.13
C ALA A 140 -3.07 -6.13 11.37
N GLU A 141 -1.80 -5.76 11.54
CA GLU A 141 -0.67 -6.47 10.93
C GLU A 141 -0.17 -7.68 11.75
N SER A 142 -0.83 -8.02 12.87
CA SER A 142 -0.74 -9.38 13.43
C SER A 142 -1.79 -10.28 12.78
N SER A 143 -1.41 -10.87 11.64
CA SER A 143 -2.17 -11.88 10.87
C SER A 143 -3.13 -12.72 11.72
N PRO A 144 -4.47 -12.67 11.52
CA PRO A 144 -5.30 -13.77 11.99
C PRO A 144 -4.97 -14.97 11.12
N THR A 145 -4.28 -15.96 11.70
CA THR A 145 -4.22 -17.29 11.08
C THR A 145 -5.66 -17.76 10.88
N PRO A 146 -6.13 -18.04 9.65
CA PRO A 146 -7.45 -18.61 9.46
C PRO A 146 -7.41 -20.05 9.99
N SER A 147 -7.69 -20.22 11.28
CA SER A 147 -7.93 -21.52 11.90
C SER A 147 -9.31 -22.01 11.46
N LYS A 148 -9.43 -22.46 10.21
CA LYS A 148 -10.43 -23.46 9.89
C LYS A 148 -9.98 -24.75 10.56
N PRO A 149 -10.71 -25.31 11.53
CA PRO A 149 -10.37 -26.60 12.11
C PRO A 149 -10.26 -27.64 10.99
N LEU A 150 -9.16 -28.38 10.98
CA LEU A 150 -8.97 -29.51 10.07
C LEU A 150 -10.14 -30.50 10.30
N PRO A 151 -10.86 -30.93 9.26
CA PRO A 151 -11.92 -31.92 9.43
C PRO A 151 -11.32 -33.21 10.01
N PRO A 152 -12.07 -33.93 10.87
CA PRO A 152 -11.59 -35.19 11.43
C PRO A 152 -11.24 -36.18 10.30
N PRO A 153 -10.19 -37.01 10.47
CA PRO A 153 -9.81 -37.98 9.46
C PRO A 153 -10.99 -38.94 9.20
N LEU A 154 -11.25 -39.21 7.92
CA LEU A 154 -12.25 -40.19 7.49
C LEU A 154 -11.90 -41.56 8.10
N PRO A 155 -12.88 -42.34 8.59
CA PRO A 155 -12.64 -43.71 9.01
C PRO A 155 -12.11 -44.52 7.82
N ALA A 156 -11.04 -45.29 8.05
CA ALA A 156 -10.54 -46.23 7.08
C ALA A 156 -11.62 -47.27 6.78
N GLU A 157 -12.09 -47.30 5.54
CA GLU A 157 -12.85 -48.40 4.98
C GLU A 157 -11.98 -49.67 5.05
N VAL A 158 -12.15 -50.48 6.09
CA VAL A 158 -11.60 -51.83 6.15
C VAL A 158 -12.47 -52.72 5.27
N GLY A 159 -12.02 -52.88 4.02
CA GLY A 159 -12.51 -53.92 3.12
C GLY A 159 -11.92 -55.29 3.46
N GLY A 160 -12.82 -56.25 3.69
CA GLY A 160 -12.81 -57.61 3.14
C GLY A 160 -11.61 -58.55 3.36
N GLY A 161 -11.90 -59.69 4.00
CA GLY A 161 -11.15 -60.96 3.94
C GLY A 161 -11.04 -61.59 5.33
N SER A 162 -11.53 -62.79 5.63
CA SER A 162 -12.09 -63.92 4.87
C SER A 162 -13.11 -64.66 5.73
#